data_AF-A0A447CWL3-F1
#
_entry.id   AF-A0A447CWL3-F1
#
_cell.length_a   1.000
_cell.length_b   1.000
_cell.length_c   1.000
_cell.angle_alpha   90.00
_cell.angle_beta   90.00
_cell.angle_gamma   90.00
#
_symmetry.space_group_name_H-M   'P 1'
#
loop_
_entity.id
_entity.type
_entity.pdbx_description
1 polymer ?
#
loop_
_entity_poly.entity_id
_entity_poly.type
_entity_poly.pdbx_seq_one_letter_code
_entity_poly.pdbx_strand_id
1 'polypeptide(L)'
;MNQVGRNTLAGETLRNFVERIENEEAQKKQHSDNIAAICAEAKAQGFVPSAVRYVVKQRKLKPSERQESETLRDLYMHAMGMASEPPLFRAVGLMSVDIAVKEAVIEAAKALVPANGSITIEAGGSPVRLSRDKDGNVAVTEVVEKPVEPVAADGRKKPTAPKESVPVVSADEAESLGRIARRADVPIIQNPFPYGHPNRPHWDRGWRVEDGGDGMGPSED
;
A
#
# COMPACT_ATOMS: atom_id res chain seq x y z
N MET A 1 -59.49 32.32 -64.64
CA MET A 1 -58.46 32.94 -63.78
C MET A 1 -59.00 33.02 -62.36
N ASN A 2 -58.68 32.05 -61.49
CA ASN A 2 -58.98 32.19 -60.06
C ASN A 2 -57.94 33.14 -59.46
N GLN A 3 -58.42 34.30 -59.05
CA GLN A 3 -57.65 35.27 -58.30
C GLN A 3 -57.26 34.63 -56.96
N VAL A 4 -56.05 34.04 -56.93
CA VAL A 4 -55.39 33.61 -55.70
C VAL A 4 -55.46 34.79 -54.74
N GLY A 5 -56.20 34.63 -53.64
CA GLY A 5 -56.45 35.67 -52.66
C GLY A 5 -55.12 36.20 -52.12
N ARG A 6 -54.66 37.31 -52.69
CA ARG A 6 -53.47 38.04 -52.25
C ARG A 6 -53.84 38.72 -50.94
N ASN A 7 -53.21 38.30 -49.84
CA ASN A 7 -53.37 38.84 -48.48
C ASN A 7 -54.76 38.66 -47.83
N THR A 8 -55.07 37.42 -47.46
CA THR A 8 -56.00 37.23 -46.33
C THR A 8 -55.21 37.41 -45.02
N LEU A 9 -55.84 37.95 -43.97
CA LEU A 9 -55.28 38.00 -42.60
C LEU A 9 -54.72 36.63 -42.15
N ALA A 10 -55.29 35.53 -42.66
CA ALA A 10 -54.81 34.18 -42.42
C ALA A 10 -53.44 33.89 -43.08
N GLY A 11 -53.18 34.43 -44.27
CA GLY A 11 -51.88 34.31 -44.95
C GLY A 11 -50.76 35.10 -44.28
N GLU A 12 -51.06 36.30 -43.77
CA GLU A 12 -50.10 37.10 -42.98
C GLU A 12 -49.76 36.40 -41.66
N THR A 13 -50.78 35.85 -40.99
CA THR A 13 -50.60 35.06 -39.76
C THR A 13 -49.72 33.82 -39.99
N LEU A 14 -49.97 33.09 -41.07
CA LEU A 14 -49.16 31.91 -41.44
C LEU A 14 -47.71 32.30 -41.75
N ARG A 15 -47.49 33.38 -42.52
CA ARG A 15 -46.14 33.89 -42.81
C ARG A 15 -45.38 34.24 -41.52
N ASN A 16 -46.04 34.90 -40.56
CA ASN A 16 -45.43 35.20 -39.26
C ASN A 16 -44.99 33.93 -38.51
N PHE A 17 -45.82 32.87 -38.49
CA PHE A 17 -45.44 31.60 -37.87
C PHE A 17 -44.25 30.95 -38.58
N VAL A 18 -44.24 30.93 -39.91
CA VAL A 18 -43.13 30.36 -40.70
C VAL A 18 -41.82 31.11 -40.42
N GLU A 19 -41.82 32.44 -40.53
CA GLU A 19 -40.63 33.26 -40.28
C GLU A 19 -40.08 33.06 -38.85
N ARG A 20 -40.96 32.95 -37.85
CA ARG A 20 -40.55 32.66 -36.47
C ARG A 20 -39.91 31.27 -36.34
N ILE A 21 -40.48 30.24 -36.98
CA ILE A 21 -39.92 28.89 -36.96
C ILE A 21 -38.56 28.85 -37.65
N GLU A 22 -38.43 29.48 -38.82
CA GLU A 22 -37.16 29.55 -39.56
C GLU A 22 -36.06 30.24 -38.74
N ASN A 23 -36.42 31.31 -38.02
CA ASN A 23 -35.50 31.99 -37.10
C ASN A 23 -35.06 31.08 -35.94
N GLU A 24 -35.97 30.30 -35.35
CA GLU A 24 -35.64 29.33 -34.30
C GLU A 24 -34.79 28.15 -34.82
N GLU A 25 -35.04 27.69 -36.05
CA GLU A 25 -34.22 26.66 -36.70
C GLU A 25 -32.80 27.15 -37.00
N ALA A 26 -32.66 28.40 -37.46
CA ALA A 26 -31.37 29.04 -37.65
C ALA A 26 -30.58 29.17 -36.33
N GLN A 27 -31.25 29.61 -35.25
CA GLN A 27 -30.66 29.67 -33.91
C GLN A 27 -30.24 28.28 -33.40
N LYS A 28 -31.09 27.26 -33.58
CA LYS A 28 -30.78 25.88 -33.21
C LYS A 28 -29.54 25.35 -33.95
N LYS A 29 -29.41 25.66 -35.25
CA LYS A 29 -28.22 25.33 -36.04
C LYS A 29 -26.98 26.01 -35.47
N GLN A 30 -27.04 27.30 -35.21
CA GLN A 30 -25.95 28.05 -34.59
C GLN A 30 -25.52 27.44 -33.24
N HIS A 31 -26.47 27.05 -32.38
CA HIS A 31 -26.17 26.37 -31.13
C HIS A 31 -25.51 24.99 -31.32
N SER A 32 -25.96 24.22 -32.31
CA SER A 32 -25.32 22.95 -32.67
C SER A 32 -23.87 23.14 -33.13
N ASP A 33 -23.63 24.15 -33.97
CA ASP A 33 -22.29 24.48 -34.48
C ASP A 33 -21.36 24.92 -33.35
N ASN A 34 -21.87 25.73 -32.40
CA ASN A 34 -21.12 26.10 -31.19
C ASN A 34 -20.75 24.87 -30.34
N ILE A 35 -21.67 23.93 -30.13
CA ILE A 35 -21.39 22.68 -29.40
C ILE A 35 -20.33 21.84 -30.14
N ALA A 36 -20.38 21.81 -31.47
CA ALA A 36 -19.40 21.11 -32.29
C ALA A 36 -18.00 21.74 -32.19
N ALA A 37 -17.91 23.07 -32.20
CA ALA A 37 -16.66 23.80 -31.99
C ALA A 37 -16.03 23.49 -30.62
N ILE A 38 -16.83 23.52 -29.54
CA ILE A 38 -16.36 23.15 -28.19
C ILE A 38 -15.87 21.69 -28.14
N CYS A 39 -16.58 20.77 -28.80
CA CYS A 39 -16.14 19.37 -28.89
C CYS A 39 -14.83 19.23 -29.67
N ALA A 40 -14.62 20.03 -30.71
CA ALA A 40 -13.38 20.04 -31.49
C ALA A 40 -12.21 20.60 -30.67
N GLU A 41 -12.44 21.67 -29.90
CA GLU A 41 -11.47 22.20 -28.95
C GLU A 41 -11.09 21.16 -27.89
N ALA A 42 -12.08 20.50 -27.27
CA ALA A 42 -11.84 19.44 -26.31
C ALA A 42 -11.01 18.30 -26.92
N LYS A 43 -11.26 17.95 -28.19
CA LYS A 43 -10.46 16.96 -28.92
C LYS A 43 -9.02 17.41 -29.13
N ALA A 44 -8.80 18.68 -29.49
CA ALA A 44 -7.46 19.24 -29.65
C ALA A 44 -6.67 19.24 -28.32
N GLN A 45 -7.37 19.36 -27.18
CA GLN A 45 -6.79 19.24 -25.84
C GLN A 45 -6.61 17.78 -25.36
N GLY A 46 -6.96 16.78 -26.17
CA GLY A 46 -6.78 15.36 -25.86
C GLY A 46 -7.97 14.68 -25.16
N PHE A 47 -9.11 15.36 -25.00
CA PHE A 47 -10.33 14.75 -24.48
C PHE A 47 -11.11 14.01 -25.57
N VAL A 48 -11.86 12.97 -25.19
CA VAL A 48 -12.73 12.23 -26.10
C VAL A 48 -14.11 12.89 -26.17
N PRO A 49 -14.57 13.44 -27.32
CA PRO A 49 -15.82 14.18 -27.40
C PRO A 49 -17.08 13.39 -27.02
N SER A 50 -17.12 12.08 -27.29
CA SER A 50 -18.24 11.22 -26.88
C SER A 50 -18.34 11.08 -25.37
N ALA A 51 -17.20 10.97 -24.67
CA ALA A 51 -17.15 10.94 -23.21
C ALA A 51 -17.60 12.27 -22.60
N VAL A 52 -17.18 13.41 -23.17
CA VAL A 52 -17.64 14.75 -22.72
C VAL A 52 -19.16 14.87 -22.85
N ARG A 53 -19.73 14.49 -24.00
CA ARG A 53 -21.19 14.51 -24.19
C ARG A 53 -21.92 13.57 -23.22
N TYR A 54 -21.34 12.40 -22.94
CA TYR A 54 -21.85 11.49 -21.93
C TYR A 54 -21.89 12.16 -20.55
N VAL A 55 -20.81 12.79 -20.11
CA VAL A 55 -20.76 13.51 -18.82
C VAL A 55 -21.80 14.63 -18.77
N VAL A 56 -21.97 15.41 -19.84
CA VAL A 56 -23.02 16.44 -19.90
C VAL A 56 -24.41 15.82 -19.74
N LYS A 57 -24.68 14.67 -20.36
CA LYS A 57 -25.96 13.95 -20.19
C LYS A 57 -26.15 13.47 -18.75
N GLN A 58 -25.12 12.89 -18.15
CA GLN A 58 -25.16 12.42 -16.75
C GLN A 58 -25.39 13.56 -15.75
N ARG A 59 -24.83 14.75 -16.03
CA ARG A 59 -25.03 15.94 -15.20
C ARG A 59 -26.44 16.52 -15.26
N LYS A 60 -27.22 16.20 -16.30
CA LYS A 60 -28.64 16.59 -16.42
C LYS A 60 -29.57 15.71 -15.57
N LEU A 61 -29.16 14.48 -15.25
CA LEU A 61 -29.93 13.58 -14.40
C LEU A 61 -29.87 14.04 -12.94
N LYS A 62 -30.95 13.77 -12.19
CA LYS A 62 -30.97 14.00 -10.74
C LYS A 62 -29.98 13.07 -10.04
N PRO A 63 -29.44 13.46 -8.87
CA PRO A 63 -28.49 12.62 -8.14
C PRO A 63 -29.00 11.21 -7.84
N SER A 64 -30.27 11.07 -7.44
CA SER A 64 -30.89 9.76 -7.16
C SER A 64 -30.98 8.88 -8.40
N GLU A 65 -31.52 9.42 -9.50
CA GLU A 65 -31.65 8.71 -10.78
C GLU A 65 -30.27 8.27 -11.33
N ARG A 66 -29.25 9.13 -11.17
CA ARG A 66 -27.88 8.78 -11.55
C ARG A 66 -27.37 7.60 -10.71
N GLN A 67 -27.52 7.66 -9.39
CA GLN A 67 -27.07 6.61 -8.47
C GLN A 67 -27.77 5.28 -8.74
N GLU A 68 -29.08 5.30 -8.94
CA GLU A 68 -29.87 4.11 -9.29
C GLU A 68 -29.36 3.50 -10.61
N SER A 69 -29.17 4.33 -11.64
CA SER A 69 -28.68 3.88 -12.94
C SER A 69 -27.26 3.31 -12.88
N GLU A 70 -26.38 3.90 -12.07
CA GLU A 70 -25.01 3.44 -11.84
C GLU A 70 -25.01 2.10 -11.09
N THR A 71 -25.83 1.98 -10.06
CA THR A 71 -25.99 0.74 -9.27
C THR A 71 -26.50 -0.41 -10.14
N LEU A 72 -27.53 -0.17 -10.95
CA LEU A 72 -28.06 -1.16 -11.90
C LEU A 72 -27.02 -1.55 -12.96
N ARG A 73 -26.31 -0.57 -13.51
CA ARG A 73 -25.26 -0.83 -14.49
C ARG A 73 -24.14 -1.69 -13.90
N ASP A 74 -23.70 -1.36 -12.69
CA ASP A 74 -22.64 -2.10 -12.01
C ASP A 74 -23.08 -3.53 -11.65
N LEU A 75 -24.32 -3.72 -11.20
CA LEU A 75 -24.92 -5.04 -11.00
C LEU A 75 -24.89 -5.89 -12.29
N TYR A 76 -25.31 -5.31 -13.42
CA TYR A 76 -25.30 -6.03 -14.70
C TYR A 76 -23.88 -6.29 -15.22
N MET A 77 -22.95 -5.34 -15.05
CA MET A 77 -21.56 -5.55 -15.41
C MET A 77 -20.93 -6.66 -14.57
N HIS A 78 -21.27 -6.75 -13.29
CA HIS A 78 -20.82 -7.84 -12.41
C HIS A 78 -21.41 -9.19 -12.85
N ALA A 79 -22.72 -9.25 -13.12
CA ALA A 79 -23.37 -10.46 -13.62
C ALA A 79 -22.79 -10.95 -14.96
N MET A 80 -22.28 -10.04 -15.80
CA MET A 80 -21.61 -10.37 -17.06
C MET A 80 -20.10 -10.63 -16.92
N GLY A 81 -19.53 -10.59 -15.70
CA GLY A 81 -18.09 -10.74 -15.47
C GLY A 81 -17.23 -9.61 -16.07
N MET A 82 -17.85 -8.47 -16.40
CA MET A 82 -17.22 -7.30 -17.01
C MET A 82 -16.83 -6.24 -15.97
N ALA A 83 -17.36 -6.33 -14.75
CA ALA A 83 -16.96 -5.46 -13.67
C ALA A 83 -15.51 -5.79 -13.27
N SER A 84 -14.62 -4.80 -13.34
CA SER A 84 -13.37 -4.85 -12.58
C SER A 84 -13.78 -4.87 -11.12
N GLU A 85 -13.65 -6.01 -10.44
CA GLU A 85 -13.83 -6.06 -8.99
C GLU A 85 -13.00 -4.93 -8.39
N PRO A 86 -13.63 -4.01 -7.62
CA PRO A 86 -12.88 -2.95 -7.00
C PRO A 86 -11.77 -3.57 -6.17
N PRO A 87 -10.56 -3.00 -6.17
CA PRO A 87 -9.52 -3.45 -5.26
C PRO A 87 -10.12 -3.44 -3.85
N LEU A 88 -9.80 -4.50 -3.12
CA LEU A 88 -10.65 -5.02 -2.06
C LEU A 88 -11.00 -3.99 -0.95
N PHE A 89 -10.14 -3.00 -0.72
CA PHE A 89 -10.41 -1.89 0.20
C PHE A 89 -11.69 -1.11 -0.15
N ARG A 90 -12.07 -1.01 -1.42
CA ARG A 90 -13.30 -0.32 -1.86
C ARG A 90 -14.54 -1.19 -1.68
N ALA A 91 -14.40 -2.51 -1.80
CA ALA A 91 -15.46 -3.46 -1.44
C ALA A 91 -15.72 -3.44 0.08
N VAL A 92 -14.67 -3.40 0.89
CA VAL A 92 -14.76 -3.28 2.36
C VAL A 92 -15.32 -1.93 2.80
N GLY A 93 -15.06 -0.83 2.07
CA GLY A 93 -15.68 0.47 2.36
C GLY A 93 -17.17 0.57 1.97
N LEU A 94 -17.64 -0.30 1.06
CA LEU A 94 -19.06 -0.39 0.66
C LEU A 94 -19.85 -1.36 1.54
N MET A 95 -19.20 -2.38 2.08
CA MET A 95 -19.74 -3.15 3.19
C MET A 95 -19.66 -2.24 4.42
N SER A 96 -20.79 -1.85 5.00
CA SER A 96 -20.82 -1.06 6.23
C SER A 96 -20.34 -1.92 7.43
N VAL A 97 -19.09 -2.35 7.40
CA VAL A 97 -18.44 -3.02 8.51
C VAL A 97 -18.20 -1.96 9.56
N ASP A 98 -18.91 -2.08 10.68
CA ASP A 98 -18.76 -1.16 11.80
C ASP A 98 -17.31 -1.26 12.33
N ILE A 99 -16.51 -0.23 12.03
CA ILE A 99 -15.08 -0.15 12.37
C ILE A 99 -14.86 -0.24 13.90
N ALA A 100 -15.92 -0.06 14.70
CA ALA A 100 -15.88 -0.22 16.16
C ALA A 100 -15.70 -1.68 16.62
N VAL A 101 -16.04 -2.69 15.81
CA VAL A 101 -15.93 -4.11 16.18
C VAL A 101 -14.72 -4.73 15.50
N LYS A 102 -13.59 -4.70 16.21
CA LYS A 102 -12.30 -5.30 15.79
C LYS A 102 -12.46 -6.73 15.26
N GLU A 103 -13.38 -7.51 15.79
CA GLU A 103 -13.62 -8.92 15.41
C GLU A 103 -14.28 -9.08 14.03
N ALA A 104 -15.26 -8.24 13.66
CA ALA A 104 -15.95 -8.34 12.36
C ALA A 104 -15.02 -7.97 11.20
N VAL A 105 -14.16 -6.97 11.43
CA VAL A 105 -13.12 -6.57 10.47
C VAL A 105 -12.09 -7.71 10.31
N ILE A 106 -11.70 -8.36 11.40
CA ILE A 106 -10.79 -9.50 11.37
C ILE A 106 -11.41 -10.66 10.58
N GLU A 107 -12.67 -11.01 10.83
CA GLU A 107 -13.34 -12.13 10.14
C GLU A 107 -13.46 -11.89 8.63
N ALA A 108 -13.83 -10.68 8.20
CA ALA A 108 -13.81 -10.29 6.79
C ALA A 108 -12.39 -10.37 6.21
N ALA A 109 -11.37 -9.94 6.97
CA ALA A 109 -9.97 -10.01 6.56
C ALA A 109 -9.41 -11.45 6.53
N LYS A 110 -10.01 -12.42 7.23
CA LYS A 110 -9.64 -13.84 7.12
C LYS A 110 -9.98 -14.40 5.74
N ALA A 111 -11.10 -13.98 5.13
CA ALA A 111 -11.51 -14.43 3.80
C ALA A 111 -10.50 -14.04 2.70
N LEU A 112 -9.73 -12.99 2.96
CA LEU A 112 -8.76 -12.36 2.08
C LEU A 112 -7.39 -13.02 2.00
N VAL A 113 -7.05 -13.87 2.96
CA VAL A 113 -5.75 -14.51 2.99
C VAL A 113 -5.74 -15.59 1.90
N PRO A 114 -4.87 -15.48 0.87
CA PRO A 114 -4.79 -16.50 -0.17
C PRO A 114 -4.29 -17.83 0.43
N ALA A 115 -4.61 -18.95 -0.21
CA ALA A 115 -4.11 -20.26 0.22
C ALA A 115 -2.57 -20.22 0.25
N ASN A 116 -1.96 -20.57 1.40
CA ASN A 116 -0.51 -20.43 1.67
C ASN A 116 0.01 -18.97 1.77
N GLY A 117 -0.82 -18.02 2.18
CA GLY A 117 -0.44 -16.61 2.31
C GLY A 117 -0.55 -16.06 3.74
N SER A 118 -0.01 -14.85 3.94
CA SER A 118 -0.27 -14.06 5.13
C SER A 118 -0.41 -12.58 4.79
N ILE A 119 -1.28 -11.88 5.52
CA ILE A 119 -1.49 -10.43 5.41
C ILE A 119 -1.14 -9.82 6.78
N THR A 120 -0.31 -8.78 6.78
CA THR A 120 0.01 -7.97 7.96
C THR A 120 -0.71 -6.64 7.84
N ILE A 121 -1.45 -6.24 8.87
CA ILE A 121 -2.20 -4.99 8.91
C ILE A 121 -1.62 -4.10 10.02
N GLU A 122 -1.15 -2.92 9.63
CA GLU A 122 -0.66 -1.87 10.53
C GLU A 122 -1.63 -0.68 10.49
N ALA A 123 -2.42 -0.53 11.55
CA ALA A 123 -3.41 0.54 11.69
C ALA A 123 -3.24 1.25 13.04
N GLY A 124 -2.18 2.05 13.17
CA GLY A 124 -1.96 2.96 14.32
C GLY A 124 -1.80 2.30 15.70
N GLY A 125 -1.63 0.98 15.77
CA GLY A 125 -1.43 0.17 16.97
C GLY A 125 -0.58 -1.07 16.67
N SER A 126 -0.53 -2.05 17.59
CA SER A 126 0.31 -3.25 17.42
C SER A 126 -0.03 -4.02 16.14
N PRO A 127 0.96 -4.35 15.27
CA PRO A 127 0.71 -5.02 14.01
C PRO A 127 0.08 -6.39 14.22
N VAL A 128 -0.97 -6.68 13.45
CA VAL A 128 -1.67 -7.98 13.50
C VAL A 128 -1.39 -8.74 12.22
N ARG A 129 -0.90 -9.97 12.35
CA ARG A 129 -0.68 -10.89 11.22
C ARG A 129 -1.80 -11.92 11.15
N LEU A 130 -2.45 -11.98 9.99
CA LEU A 130 -3.41 -13.01 9.64
C LEU A 130 -2.72 -14.00 8.69
N SER A 131 -2.71 -15.29 9.04
CA SER A 131 -2.10 -16.35 8.23
C SER A 131 -3.10 -17.48 7.99
N ARG A 132 -3.14 -18.04 6.77
CA ARG A 132 -4.01 -19.16 6.40
C ARG A 132 -3.17 -20.32 5.91
N ASP A 133 -3.32 -21.47 6.56
CA ASP A 133 -2.61 -22.70 6.20
C ASP A 133 -3.24 -23.41 4.98
N LYS A 134 -2.65 -24.54 4.57
CA LYS A 134 -3.10 -25.35 3.43
C LYS A 134 -4.48 -25.98 3.64
N ASP A 135 -4.89 -26.13 4.90
CA ASP A 135 -6.13 -26.77 5.31
C ASP A 135 -7.25 -25.74 5.54
N GLY A 136 -6.96 -24.45 5.33
CA GLY A 136 -7.92 -23.35 5.41
C GLY A 136 -8.06 -22.74 6.80
N ASN A 137 -7.30 -23.20 7.79
CA ASN A 137 -7.33 -22.65 9.15
C ASN A 137 -6.59 -21.31 9.19
N VAL A 138 -7.21 -20.34 9.86
CA VAL A 138 -6.69 -18.97 9.92
C VAL A 138 -6.24 -18.65 11.34
N ALA A 139 -4.94 -18.37 11.49
CA ALA A 139 -4.33 -17.96 12.75
C ALA A 139 -4.09 -16.45 12.77
N VAL A 140 -4.42 -15.82 13.91
CA VAL A 140 -4.15 -14.42 14.22
C VAL A 140 -2.95 -14.38 15.16
N THR A 141 -1.86 -13.73 14.75
CA THR A 141 -0.66 -13.57 15.58
C THR A 141 -0.37 -12.08 15.78
N GLU A 142 -0.11 -11.69 17.01
CA GLU A 142 0.45 -10.36 17.30
C GLU A 142 1.89 -10.31 16.79
N VAL A 143 2.19 -9.35 15.94
CA VAL A 143 3.56 -9.13 15.46
C VAL A 143 4.30 -8.37 16.56
N VAL A 144 5.08 -9.11 17.34
CA VAL A 144 6.15 -8.49 18.14
C VAL A 144 7.28 -8.18 17.16
N GLU A 145 7.40 -6.91 16.77
CA GLU A 145 8.59 -6.45 16.06
C GLU A 145 9.80 -6.60 16.99
N LYS A 146 10.55 -7.69 16.82
CA LYS A 146 11.93 -7.72 17.28
C LYS A 146 12.65 -6.61 16.51
N PRO A 147 13.31 -5.64 17.17
CA PRO A 147 13.88 -4.48 16.49
C PRO A 147 14.69 -4.92 15.26
N VAL A 148 14.22 -4.50 14.08
CA VAL A 148 15.01 -4.60 12.86
C VAL A 148 16.15 -3.61 13.06
N GLU A 149 17.38 -4.12 13.21
CA GLU A 149 18.56 -3.28 13.12
C GLU A 149 18.44 -2.43 11.84
N PRO A 150 18.64 -1.11 11.91
CA PRO A 150 18.37 -0.23 10.78
C PRO A 150 19.10 -0.73 9.55
N VAL A 151 18.32 -0.97 8.49
CA VAL A 151 18.85 -1.39 7.18
C VAL A 151 19.78 -0.27 6.72
N ALA A 152 21.08 -0.57 6.71
CA ALA A 152 22.10 0.36 6.25
C ALA A 152 21.77 0.83 4.84
N ALA A 153 21.74 2.16 4.65
CA ALA A 153 21.73 2.77 3.35
C ALA A 153 22.90 2.22 2.51
N ASP A 154 22.55 1.72 1.33
CA ASP A 154 23.41 1.51 0.17
C ASP A 154 24.74 0.77 0.40
N GLY A 155 24.72 -0.55 0.15
CA GLY A 155 25.77 -1.26 -0.60
C GLY A 155 27.22 -1.31 -0.07
N ARG A 156 27.56 -0.73 1.09
CA ARG A 156 28.88 -0.91 1.70
C ARG A 156 28.78 -1.87 2.87
N LYS A 157 29.34 -3.07 2.70
CA LYS A 157 29.69 -3.94 3.83
C LYS A 157 30.35 -3.06 4.89
N LYS A 158 29.72 -2.95 6.08
CA LYS A 158 30.37 -2.38 7.27
C LYS A 158 31.73 -3.09 7.37
N PRO A 159 32.87 -2.39 7.43
CA PRO A 159 34.13 -3.08 7.59
C PRO A 159 34.01 -3.90 8.86
N THR A 160 33.97 -5.23 8.70
CA THR A 160 34.25 -6.15 9.80
C THR A 160 35.55 -5.64 10.39
N ALA A 161 35.50 -5.15 11.63
CA ALA A 161 36.72 -4.93 12.39
C ALA A 161 37.58 -6.18 12.18
N PRO A 162 38.87 -6.05 11.81
CA PRO A 162 39.70 -7.21 11.59
C PRO A 162 39.57 -8.09 12.83
N LYS A 163 39.03 -9.31 12.67
CA LYS A 163 39.19 -10.32 13.72
C LYS A 163 40.69 -10.47 13.85
N GLU A 164 41.27 -9.96 14.93
CA GLU A 164 42.68 -10.17 15.23
C GLU A 164 42.95 -11.66 15.09
N SER A 165 43.96 -11.99 14.28
CA SER A 165 44.32 -13.37 13.98
C SER A 165 44.58 -14.09 15.29
N VAL A 166 43.87 -15.19 15.52
CA VAL A 166 44.03 -16.03 16.72
C VAL A 166 45.51 -16.37 16.88
N PRO A 167 46.16 -16.05 18.02
CA PRO A 167 47.57 -16.36 18.23
C PRO A 167 47.84 -17.87 18.11
N VAL A 168 48.77 -18.25 17.24
CA VAL A 168 49.21 -19.65 17.10
C VAL A 168 50.31 -19.89 18.12
N VAL A 169 49.91 -20.29 19.32
CA VAL A 169 50.78 -20.53 20.46
C VAL A 169 50.49 -21.90 21.10
N SER A 170 51.44 -22.42 21.85
CA SER A 170 51.25 -23.62 22.68
C SER A 170 50.32 -23.36 23.88
N ALA A 171 49.94 -24.43 24.60
CA ALA A 171 49.08 -24.32 25.78
C ALA A 171 49.75 -23.51 26.92
N ASP A 172 51.05 -23.70 27.15
CA ASP A 172 51.81 -23.01 28.19
C ASP A 172 52.01 -21.51 27.85
N GLU A 173 52.21 -21.21 26.57
CA GLU A 173 52.27 -19.84 26.07
C GLU A 173 50.91 -19.15 26.15
N ALA A 174 49.81 -19.87 25.89
CA ALA A 174 48.46 -19.35 26.06
C ALA A 174 48.16 -19.00 27.53
N GLU A 175 48.59 -19.82 28.48
CA GLU A 175 48.47 -19.51 29.91
C GLU A 175 49.30 -18.28 30.30
N SER A 176 50.52 -18.17 29.78
CA SER A 176 51.39 -17.02 30.00
C SER A 176 50.77 -15.72 29.45
N LEU A 177 50.16 -15.79 28.26
CA LEU A 177 49.41 -14.68 27.66
C LEU A 177 48.22 -14.24 28.53
N GLY A 178 47.54 -15.18 29.20
CA GLY A 178 46.45 -14.87 30.12
C GLY A 178 46.92 -14.04 31.32
N ARG A 179 48.06 -14.41 31.92
CA ARG A 179 48.67 -13.66 33.03
C ARG A 179 49.09 -12.25 32.59
N ILE A 180 49.75 -12.16 31.43
CA ILE A 180 50.17 -10.88 30.86
C ILE A 180 48.96 -9.97 30.59
N ALA A 181 47.88 -10.52 30.04
CA ALA A 181 46.66 -9.79 29.76
C ALA A 181 46.02 -9.22 31.03
N ARG A 182 45.93 -10.01 32.12
CA ARG A 182 45.41 -9.51 33.39
C ARG A 182 46.27 -8.40 33.98
N ARG A 183 47.60 -8.54 33.92
CA ARG A 183 48.56 -7.52 34.36
C ARG A 183 48.46 -6.21 33.57
N ALA A 184 47.98 -6.31 32.33
CA ALA A 184 47.68 -5.17 31.46
C ALA A 184 46.23 -4.66 31.60
N ASP A 185 45.50 -5.07 32.64
CA ASP A 185 44.08 -4.74 32.89
C ASP A 185 43.13 -5.06 31.72
N VAL A 186 43.49 -6.06 30.91
CA VAL A 186 42.62 -6.56 29.84
C VAL A 186 41.56 -7.47 30.45
N PRO A 187 40.25 -7.20 30.26
CA PRO A 187 39.17 -8.03 30.78
C PRO A 187 39.17 -9.44 30.18
N ILE A 188 38.74 -10.45 30.96
CA ILE A 188 38.66 -11.85 30.52
C ILE A 188 37.78 -12.04 29.26
N ILE A 189 36.79 -11.16 29.04
CA ILE A 189 35.93 -11.16 27.85
C ILE A 189 36.68 -10.83 26.54
N GLN A 190 37.89 -10.25 26.63
CA GLN A 190 38.77 -9.98 25.49
C GLN A 190 39.75 -11.13 25.22
N ASN A 191 39.43 -12.35 25.67
CA ASN A 191 40.23 -13.53 25.35
C ASN A 191 40.41 -13.65 23.81
N PRO A 192 41.65 -13.70 23.31
CA PRO A 192 41.94 -13.76 21.87
C PRO A 192 41.53 -15.10 21.24
N PHE A 193 41.25 -16.13 22.04
CA PHE A 193 40.82 -17.44 21.58
C PHE A 193 39.28 -17.54 21.49
N PRO A 194 38.72 -17.85 20.31
CA PRO A 194 37.28 -17.96 20.13
C PRO A 194 36.69 -19.15 20.89
N TYR A 195 35.37 -19.16 21.05
CA TYR A 195 34.66 -20.24 21.75
C TYR A 195 34.95 -21.59 21.10
N GLY A 196 35.28 -22.60 21.91
CA GLY A 196 35.65 -23.94 21.44
C GLY A 196 37.13 -24.12 21.05
N HIS A 197 37.95 -23.06 21.08
CA HIS A 197 39.39 -23.19 20.79
C HIS A 197 40.14 -23.89 21.94
N PRO A 198 41.05 -24.85 21.65
CA PRO A 198 41.73 -25.63 22.68
C PRO A 198 42.55 -24.79 23.67
N ASN A 199 43.13 -23.66 23.22
CA ASN A 199 43.91 -22.77 24.09
C ASN A 199 43.09 -21.79 24.93
N ARG A 200 41.77 -21.68 24.70
CA ARG A 200 40.91 -20.74 25.45
C ARG A 200 40.92 -21.01 26.96
N PRO A 201 40.75 -22.27 27.45
CA PRO A 201 40.78 -22.57 28.88
C PRO A 201 42.16 -22.36 29.52
N HIS A 202 43.24 -22.50 28.74
CA HIS A 202 44.61 -22.25 29.21
C HIS A 202 44.84 -20.77 29.45
N TRP A 203 44.41 -19.91 28.52
CA TRP A 203 44.46 -18.47 28.70
C TRP A 203 43.59 -17.99 29.88
N ASP A 204 42.35 -18.49 29.99
CA ASP A 204 41.45 -18.15 31.11
C ASP A 204 42.04 -18.58 32.47
N ARG A 205 42.79 -19.69 32.50
CA ARG A 205 43.49 -20.17 33.71
C ARG A 205 44.59 -19.21 34.11
N GLY A 206 45.42 -18.78 33.16
CA GLY A 206 46.48 -17.80 33.41
C GLY A 206 45.94 -16.48 33.92
N TRP A 207 44.86 -15.98 33.30
CA TRP A 207 44.21 -14.73 33.72
C TRP A 207 43.70 -14.80 35.17
N ARG A 208 43.04 -15.90 35.55
CA ARG A 208 42.53 -16.13 36.93
C ARG A 208 43.65 -16.28 37.96
N VAL A 209 44.73 -16.97 37.61
CA VAL A 209 45.90 -17.11 38.51
C VAL A 209 46.52 -15.75 38.83
N GLU A 210 46.58 -14.85 37.85
CA GLU A 210 47.11 -13.50 38.05
C GLU A 210 46.14 -12.56 38.78
N ASP A 211 44.82 -12.71 38.55
CA ASP A 211 43.79 -11.91 39.23
C ASP A 211 43.65 -12.25 40.72
N GLY A 212 44.01 -13.48 41.11
CA GLY A 212 43.92 -13.94 42.51
C GLY A 212 42.48 -14.20 42.99
N GLY A 213 41.48 -14.02 42.13
CA GLY A 213 40.06 -14.33 42.34
C GLY A 213 39.56 -15.45 41.43
N ASP A 214 38.34 -15.96 41.69
CA ASP A 214 37.71 -17.02 40.91
C ASP A 214 37.23 -16.56 39.51
N GLY A 215 37.55 -15.33 39.12
CA GLY A 215 37.21 -14.75 37.83
C GLY A 215 35.74 -14.35 37.70
N MET A 216 34.98 -14.42 38.79
CA MET A 216 33.67 -13.80 38.91
C MET A 216 33.91 -12.51 39.71
N GLY A 217 33.64 -11.35 39.11
CA GLY A 217 33.77 -10.06 39.80
C GLY A 217 33.05 -10.05 41.16
N PRO A 218 33.28 -9.03 42.00
CA PRO A 218 32.74 -8.99 43.36
C PRO A 218 31.24 -9.34 43.36
N SER A 219 30.85 -10.34 44.16
CA SER A 219 29.44 -10.57 44.46
C SER A 219 28.95 -9.35 45.21
N GLU A 220 28.11 -8.55 44.57
CA GLU A 220 27.46 -7.41 45.20
C GLU A 220 26.54 -7.93 46.33
N ASP A 221 26.94 -7.67 47.57
CA ASP A 221 26.07 -7.66 48.77
C ASP A 221 25.57 -6.22 49.02
#